data_AF-A0A090GDQ5-F1
#
_entry.id   AF-A0A090GDQ5-F1
#
_cell.length_a   1.000
_cell.length_b   1.000
_cell.length_c   1.000
_cell.angle_alpha   90.00
_cell.angle_beta   90.00
_cell.angle_gamma   90.00
#
_symmetry.space_group_name_H-M   'P 1'
#
loop_
_entity.id
_entity.type
_entity.pdbx_description
1 polymer ?
#
loop_
_entity_poly.entity_id
_entity_poly.type
_entity_poly.pdbx_seq_one_letter_code
_entity_poly.pdbx_strand_id
1 'polypeptide(L)' 'MGDFIGSVVPLAVFFGGAQVVNVYEFGSRYPLSAVFVAVCFYALYRSMLQIQLQLNEANKRLWYLANPGRPGEDNPFQ' A
#
# COMPACT_ATOMS: atom_id res chain seq x y z
N MET A 1 0.27 17.59 -3.57
CA MET A 1 -0.94 17.31 -2.77
C MET A 1 -1.35 15.85 -2.81
N GLY A 2 -1.20 15.12 -3.93
CA GLY A 2 -1.55 13.69 -4.03
C GLY A 2 -0.80 12.77 -3.04
N ASP A 3 0.50 12.98 -2.85
CA ASP A 3 1.30 12.15 -1.91
C ASP A 3 0.91 12.34 -0.44
N PHE A 4 0.44 13.53 -0.07
CA PHE A 4 -0.06 13.79 1.28
C PHE A 4 -1.36 13.04 1.53
N ILE A 5 -2.31 13.09 0.60
CA ILE A 5 -3.57 12.34 0.71
C ILE A 5 -3.30 10.83 0.67
N GLY A 6 -2.44 10.39 -0.25
CA GLY A 6 -2.08 8.97 -0.41
C GLY A 6 -1.34 8.36 0.78
N SER A 7 -0.72 9.17 1.63
CA SER A 7 -0.06 8.70 2.87
C SER A 7 -0.93 8.88 4.12
N VAL A 8 -1.69 9.97 4.20
CA VAL A 8 -2.50 10.30 5.38
C VAL A 8 -3.77 9.46 5.45
N VAL A 9 -4.43 9.17 4.32
CA VAL A 9 -5.67 8.38 4.31
C VAL A 9 -5.45 6.95 4.82
N PRO A 10 -4.46 6.18 4.33
CA PRO A 10 -4.20 4.83 4.85
C PRO A 10 -3.85 4.86 6.33
N LEU A 11 -3.04 5.83 6.76
CA LEU A 11 -2.67 6.00 8.16
C LEU A 11 -3.92 6.22 9.03
N ALA A 12 -4.80 7.15 8.63
CA ALA A 12 -6.03 7.44 9.36
C ALA A 12 -6.98 6.24 9.43
N VAL A 13 -7.08 5.45 8.35
CA VAL A 13 -7.90 4.24 8.32
C VAL A 13 -7.35 3.17 9.27
N PHE A 14 -6.05 2.90 9.23
CA PHE A 14 -5.45 1.88 10.10
C PHE A 14 -5.48 2.27 11.57
N PHE A 15 -5.18 3.54 11.89
CA PHE A 15 -5.27 4.04 13.26
C PHE A 15 -6.72 4.08 13.77
N GLY A 16 -7.64 4.59 12.94
CA GLY A 16 -9.06 4.63 13.27
C GLY A 16 -9.63 3.23 13.50
N GLY A 17 -9.35 2.30 12.58
CA GLY A 17 -9.79 0.90 12.70
C GLY A 17 -9.22 0.20 13.93
N ALA A 18 -7.91 0.34 14.20
CA ALA A 18 -7.30 -0.27 15.38
C ALA A 18 -7.84 0.31 16.68
N GLN A 19 -8.08 1.62 16.75
CA GLN A 19 -8.68 2.25 17.94
C GLN A 19 -10.14 1.86 18.13
N VAL A 20 -10.92 1.74 17.05
CA VAL A 20 -12.29 1.22 17.09
C VAL A 20 -12.29 -0.18 17.69
N VAL A 21 -11.43 -1.08 17.21
CA VAL A 21 -11.29 -2.44 17.77
C VAL A 21 -10.91 -2.39 19.25
N ASN A 22 -9.94 -1.56 19.63
CA ASN A 22 -9.55 -1.39 21.03
C ASN A 22 -10.72 -0.90 21.91
N VAL A 23 -11.56 0.01 21.42
CA VAL A 23 -12.72 0.51 22.17
C VAL A 23 -13.81 -0.57 22.27
N TYR A 24 -14.19 -1.19 21.16
CA TYR A 24 -15.34 -2.11 21.12
C TYR A 24 -15.04 -3.49 21.70
N GLU A 25 -13.85 -4.05 21.46
CA GLU A 25 -13.50 -5.40 21.89
C GLU A 25 -12.74 -5.41 23.22
N PHE A 26 -11.89 -4.40 23.46
CA PHE A 26 -10.98 -4.38 24.60
C PHE A 26 -11.31 -3.28 25.63
N GLY A 27 -12.41 -2.54 25.46
CA GLY A 27 -12.84 -1.50 26.39
C GLY A 27 -11.80 -0.39 26.57
N SER A 28 -11.02 -0.09 25.53
CA SER A 28 -9.94 0.91 25.51
C SER A 28 -8.75 0.62 26.44
N ARG A 29 -8.55 -0.64 26.84
CA ARG A 29 -7.49 -1.02 27.80
C ARG A 29 -6.09 -1.06 27.18
N TYR A 30 -5.97 -1.16 25.85
CA TYR A 30 -4.67 -1.36 25.20
C TYR A 30 -4.39 -0.36 24.06
N PRO A 31 -4.35 0.95 24.35
CA PRO A 31 -4.16 1.99 23.34
C PRO A 31 -2.82 1.86 22.61
N LEU A 32 -1.75 1.50 23.32
CA LEU A 32 -0.42 1.31 22.72
C LEU A 32 -0.38 0.12 21.76
N SER A 33 -1.10 -0.97 22.08
CA SER A 33 -1.17 -2.13 21.19
C SER A 33 -1.90 -1.79 19.89
N ALA A 34 -2.98 -1.00 19.97
CA ALA A 34 -3.73 -0.53 18.81
C ALA A 34 -2.87 0.36 17.91
N VAL A 35 -2.09 1.28 18.50
CA VAL A 35 -1.13 2.10 17.77
C VAL A 35 -0.06 1.24 17.10
N PHE A 36 0.51 0.27 17.81
CA PHE A 36 1.52 -0.63 17.24
C PHE A 36 0.97 -1.43 16.05
N VAL A 37 -0.22 -2.00 16.18
CA VAL A 37 -0.90 -2.73 15.11
C VAL A 37 -1.16 -1.84 13.90
N ALA A 38 -1.64 -0.61 14.11
CA ALA A 38 -1.86 0.35 13.02
C ALA A 38 -0.57 0.68 12.27
N VAL A 39 0.55 0.85 12.98
CA VAL A 39 1.87 1.10 12.39
C VAL A 39 2.34 -0.12 11.58
N CYS A 40 2.16 -1.35 12.08
CA CYS A 40 2.50 -2.57 11.35
C CYS A 40 1.70 -2.67 10.04
N PHE A 41 0.39 -2.43 10.08
CA PHE A 41 -0.44 -2.44 8.87
C PHE A 41 -0.01 -1.37 7.88
N TYR A 42 0.30 -0.16 8.35
CA TYR A 42 0.80 0.90 7.48
C TYR A 42 2.14 0.55 6.83
N ALA A 43 3.06 -0.06 7.58
CA ALA A 43 4.35 -0.52 7.04
C ALA A 43 4.16 -1.63 5.98
N LEU A 44 3.26 -2.58 6.22
CA LEU A 44 2.92 -3.62 5.25
C LEU A 44 2.31 -3.03 3.98
N TYR A 45 1.38 -2.08 4.11
CA TYR A 45 0.78 -1.38 2.98
C TYR A 45 1.84 -0.69 2.12
N ARG A 46 2.80 -0.01 2.75
CA ARG A 46 3.92 0.64 2.05
C ARG A 46 4.80 -0.37 1.30
N SER A 47 5.10 -1.51 1.93
CA SER A 47 5.86 -2.59 1.30
C SER A 47 5.12 -3.17 0.09
N MET A 48 3.82 -3.42 0.20
CA MET A 48 2.99 -3.91 -0.91
C MET A 48 2.96 -2.92 -2.08
N LEU A 49 2.84 -1.62 -1.82
CA LEU A 49 2.91 -0.60 -2.87
C LEU A 49 4.27 -0.62 -3.60
N GLN A 50 5.37 -0.74 -2.87
CA GLN A 50 6.69 -0.84 -3.47
C GLN A 50 6.83 -2.09 -4.35
N ILE A 51 6.34 -3.23 -3.86
CA ILE A 51 6.32 -4.48 -4.62
C ILE A 51 5.49 -4.33 -5.89
N GLN A 52 4.30 -3.70 -5.83
CA GLN A 52 3.47 -3.47 -7.01
C GLN A 52 4.17 -2.59 -8.06
N LEU A 53 4.86 -1.54 -7.64
CA LEU A 53 5.62 -0.68 -8.54
C LEU A 53 6.76 -1.47 -9.22
N GLN A 54 7.52 -2.23 -8.44
CA GLN A 54 8.60 -3.07 -8.96
C GLN A 54 8.07 -4.14 -9.92
N LEU A 55 6.94 -4.76 -9.60
CA LEU A 55 6.27 -5.72 -10.49
C LEU A 55 5.82 -5.08 -11.80
N ASN A 56 5.27 -3.87 -11.74
CA ASN A 56 4.83 -3.17 -12.95
C ASN A 56 6.03 -2.82 -13.85
N GLU A 57 7.12 -2.32 -13.26
CA GLU A 57 8.36 -2.09 -14.01
C GLU A 57 8.96 -3.37 -14.59
N ALA A 58 8.96 -4.46 -13.82
CA ALA A 58 9.43 -5.76 -14.27
C ALA A 58 8.57 -6.29 -15.43
N ASN A 59 7.24 -6.20 -15.33
CA ASN A 59 6.32 -6.60 -16.39
C ASN A 59 6.50 -5.74 -17.65
N LYS A 60 6.72 -4.43 -17.50
CA LYS A 60 7.04 -3.53 -18.61
C LYS A 60 8.31 -4.00 -19.34
N ARG A 61 9.37 -4.33 -18.60
CA ARG A 61 10.64 -4.86 -19.17
C ARG A 61 10.44 -6.21 -19.85
N LEU A 62 9.71 -7.14 -19.21
CA LEU A 62 9.40 -8.45 -19.78
C LEU A 62 8.59 -8.33 -21.07
N TRP A 63 7.66 -7.38 -21.15
CA TRP A 63 6.86 -7.16 -22.36
C TRP A 63 7.74 -6.72 -23.54
N TYR A 64 8.71 -5.83 -23.33
CA TYR A 64 9.66 -5.41 -24.38
C TYR A 64 10.59 -6.56 -24.81
N LEU A 65 10.98 -7.45 -23.88
CA LEU A 65 11.75 -8.65 -24.20
C LEU A 65 10.91 -9.68 -25.00
N ALA A 66 9.64 -9.82 -24.66
CA ALA A 66 8.72 -10.76 -25.32
C ALA A 66 8.24 -10.27 -26.69
N ASN A 67 8.18 -8.94 -26.92
CA ASN A 67 7.71 -8.33 -28.17
C ASN A 67 8.75 -7.39 -28.80
N PRO A 68 9.89 -7.91 -29.28
CA PRO A 68 10.91 -7.08 -29.91
C PRO A 68 10.37 -6.44 -31.20
N GLY A 69 10.47 -5.10 -31.29
CA GLY A 69 10.10 -4.34 -32.49
C GLY A 69 8.64 -3.87 -32.57
N ARG A 70 7.78 -4.17 -31.59
CA ARG A 70 6.43 -3.59 -31.52
C ARG A 70 6.47 -2.15 -30.99
N PRO A 71 5.61 -1.25 -31.49
CA PRO A 71 5.51 0.11 -30.99
C PRO A 71 5.13 0.12 -29.50
N GLY A 72 5.74 1.02 -28.73
CA GLY A 72 5.56 1.06 -27.28
C GLY A 72 4.14 1.44 -26.83
N GLU A 73 3.34 2.02 -27.73
CA GLU A 73 1.95 2.44 -27.49
C GLU A 73 1.02 1.26 -27.21
N ASP A 74 1.37 0.05 -27.66
CA ASP A 74 0.59 -1.17 -27.41
C ASP A 74 0.94 -1.84 -26.06
N ASN A 75 1.84 -1.25 -25.26
CA ASN A 75 2.25 -1.83 -23.98
C ASN A 75 1.21 -1.54 -22.89
N PRO A 76 0.50 -2.55 -22.36
CA PRO A 76 -0.53 -2.35 -21.34
C PRO A 76 0.03 -1.94 -19.96
N PHE A 77 1.36 -1.94 -19.80
CA PHE A 77 2.07 -1.58 -18.57
C PHE A 77 2.74 -0.19 -18.66
N GLN A 78 2.39 0.64 -19.66
CA GLN A 78 2.95 1.98 -19.82
C GLN A 78 2.39 3.01 -18.84
#